data_AF-Q2L2W2-F1
#
_entry.id   AF-Q2L2W2-F1
#
_cell.length_a   1.000
_cell.length_b   1.000
_cell.length_c   1.000
_cell.angle_alpha   90.00
_cell.angle_beta   90.00
_cell.angle_gamma   90.00
#
_symmetry.space_group_name_H-M   'P 1'
#
loop_
_entity.id
_entity.type
_entity.pdbx_description
1 polymer ?
#
loop_
_entity_poly.entity_id
_entity_poly.type
_entity_poly.pdbx_seq_one_letter_code
_entity_poly.pdbx_strand_id
1 'polypeptide(L)'
;MSIYIYSTLSADQLYALADGRNIKINGGANVADKRLVTPKGKVTRIQENDFELLQQNIIFQAHAKNGFVTADHGQSDPERFAEKNLEAADKGAQDTAATVQKRNPKAAAPKAE
;
A
#
# COMPACT_ATOMS: atom_id res chain seq x y z
N MET A 1 -22.01 1.95 6.92
CA MET A 1 -21.17 0.92 7.58
C MET A 1 -19.77 1.49 7.83
N SER A 2 -18.89 0.80 8.55
CA SER A 2 -17.44 1.14 8.56
C SER A 2 -16.72 0.42 7.43
N ILE A 3 -15.75 1.10 6.83
CA ILE A 3 -14.86 0.56 5.79
C ILE A 3 -13.41 0.70 6.27
N TYR A 4 -12.61 -0.33 6.02
CA TYR A 4 -11.20 -0.38 6.38
C TYR A 4 -10.35 -0.17 5.14
N ILE A 5 -9.60 0.93 5.10
CA ILE A 5 -8.66 1.25 4.03
C ILE A 5 -7.28 0.77 4.46
N TYR A 6 -6.75 -0.23 3.76
CA TYR A 6 -5.39 -0.72 3.92
C TYR A 6 -4.46 0.05 2.99
N SER A 7 -3.25 0.36 3.45
CA SER A 7 -2.26 1.12 2.68
C SER A 7 -0.84 0.60 2.89
N THR A 8 -0.05 0.56 1.82
CA THR A 8 1.40 0.35 1.82
C THR A 8 2.19 1.64 1.59
N LEU A 9 1.54 2.80 1.70
CA LEU A 9 2.20 4.10 1.50
C LEU A 9 3.09 4.48 2.69
N SER A 10 4.28 5.01 2.39
CA SER A 10 5.23 5.44 3.42
C SER A 10 4.82 6.75 4.11
N ALA A 11 4.13 7.65 3.39
CA ALA A 11 3.64 8.91 3.93
C ALA A 11 2.12 8.88 4.10
N ASP A 12 1.64 9.53 5.17
CA ASP A 12 0.22 9.83 5.34
C ASP A 12 -0.32 10.57 4.12
N GLN A 13 -1.48 10.18 3.62
CA GLN A 13 -2.13 10.85 2.50
C GLN A 13 -3.37 11.60 2.97
N LEU A 14 -3.50 12.84 2.50
CA LEU A 14 -4.71 13.65 2.65
C LEU A 14 -5.40 13.73 1.28
N TYR A 15 -6.55 13.08 1.16
CA TYR A 15 -7.36 13.15 -0.04
C TYR A 15 -8.46 14.19 0.12
N ALA A 16 -8.54 15.10 -0.84
CA ALA A 16 -9.64 16.05 -0.95
C ALA A 16 -10.91 15.33 -1.46
N LEU A 17 -12.01 15.54 -0.76
CA LEU A 17 -13.33 15.04 -1.16
C LEU A 17 -14.07 16.09 -1.99
N ALA A 18 -15.03 15.63 -2.78
CA ALA A 18 -15.85 16.51 -3.63
C ALA A 18 -16.67 17.55 -2.84
N ASP A 19 -16.94 17.29 -1.56
CA ASP A 19 -17.66 18.21 -0.66
C ASP A 19 -16.75 19.23 0.05
N GLY A 20 -15.46 19.26 -0.29
CA GLY A 20 -14.47 20.19 0.26
C GLY A 20 -13.82 19.74 1.57
N ARG A 21 -14.22 18.60 2.14
CA ARG A 21 -13.53 18.00 3.29
C ARG A 21 -12.26 17.26 2.85
N ASN A 22 -11.38 16.96 3.80
CA ASN A 22 -10.22 16.10 3.58
C ASN A 22 -10.30 14.85 4.45
N ILE A 23 -9.91 13.71 3.88
CA ILE A 23 -9.74 12.46 4.63
C ILE A 23 -8.27 12.11 4.70
N LYS A 24 -7.82 11.81 5.91
CA LYS A 24 -6.50 11.28 6.18
C LYS A 24 -6.53 9.76 6.10
N ILE A 25 -5.71 9.18 5.23
CA ILE A 25 -5.37 7.76 5.23
C ILE A 25 -3.96 7.60 5.80
N ASN A 26 -3.83 6.78 6.83
CA ASN A 26 -2.57 6.55 7.52
C ASN A 26 -1.60 5.81 6.61
N GLY A 27 -0.43 6.42 6.42
CA GLY A 27 0.75 5.80 5.85
C GLY A 27 1.73 5.40 6.95
N GLY A 28 2.98 5.16 6.56
CA GLY A 28 4.04 4.66 7.43
C GLY A 28 4.24 3.16 7.31
N ALA A 29 3.80 2.55 6.20
CA ALA A 29 4.27 1.23 5.82
C ALA A 29 5.73 1.31 5.36
N ASN A 30 6.53 0.29 5.68
CA ASN A 30 7.96 0.21 5.36
C ASN A 30 8.84 1.35 5.94
N VAL A 31 8.29 2.19 6.82
CA VAL A 31 9.04 3.23 7.54
C VAL A 31 9.53 2.63 8.85
N ALA A 32 10.84 2.71 9.08
CA ALA A 32 11.44 2.29 10.34
C ALA A 32 11.00 3.22 11.47
N ASP A 33 10.41 2.65 12.52
CA ASP A 33 10.20 3.35 13.79
C ASP A 33 11.22 2.85 14.83
N LYS A 34 11.05 3.19 16.12
CA LYS A 34 11.97 2.73 17.19
C LYS A 34 11.96 1.19 17.41
N ARG A 35 11.12 0.45 16.69
CA ARG A 35 10.98 -1.01 16.69
C ARG A 35 11.80 -1.61 15.55
N LEU A 36 12.33 -2.80 15.79
CA LEU A 36 13.16 -3.54 14.83
C LEU A 36 12.40 -4.08 13.61
N VAL A 37 11.06 -4.04 13.62
CA VAL A 37 10.21 -4.55 12.54
C VAL A 37 9.46 -3.39 11.91
N THR A 38 9.63 -3.20 10.61
CA THR A 38 8.89 -2.21 9.83
C THR A 38 7.51 -2.77 9.47
N PRO A 39 6.42 -2.08 9.80
CA PRO A 39 5.08 -2.55 9.48
C PRO A 39 4.87 -2.54 7.97
N LYS A 40 4.40 -3.66 7.41
CA LYS A 40 4.20 -3.79 5.95
C LYS A 40 2.94 -3.11 5.44
N GLY A 41 1.98 -2.86 6.32
CA GLY A 41 0.72 -2.22 5.98
C GLY A 41 0.15 -1.41 7.13
N LYS A 42 -0.70 -0.44 6.79
CA LYS A 42 -1.47 0.37 7.74
C LYS A 42 -2.94 0.27 7.41
N VAL A 43 -3.80 0.42 8.41
CA VAL A 43 -5.25 0.44 8.25
C VAL A 43 -5.82 1.74 8.79
N THR A 44 -6.77 2.30 8.06
CA THR A 44 -7.55 3.47 8.45
C THR A 44 -9.03 3.12 8.37
N ARG A 45 -9.78 3.32 9.45
CA ARG A 45 -11.23 3.12 9.47
C ARG A 45 -11.94 4.40 9.05
N ILE A 46 -12.79 4.33 8.04
CA ILE A 46 -13.63 5.43 7.57
C ILE A 46 -15.11 5.01 7.54
N GLN A 47 -15.99 5.99 7.33
CA GLN A 47 -17.41 5.74 7.08
C GLN A 47 -17.64 5.43 5.60
N GLU A 48 -18.74 4.75 5.31
CA GLU A 48 -19.13 4.39 3.95
C GLU A 48 -19.44 5.61 3.06
N ASN A 49 -20.18 6.58 3.56
CA ASN A 49 -20.45 7.83 2.85
C ASN A 49 -19.16 8.57 2.46
N ASP A 50 -18.17 8.53 3.35
CA ASP A 50 -16.85 9.11 3.14
C ASP A 50 -16.06 8.33 2.07
N PHE A 51 -16.21 7.00 2.02
CA PHE A 51 -15.61 6.15 1.00
C PHE A 51 -16.19 6.39 -0.40
N GLU A 52 -17.50 6.60 -0.51
CA GLU A 52 -18.16 6.94 -1.78
C GLU A 52 -17.59 8.23 -2.39
N LEU A 53 -17.33 9.24 -1.56
CA LEU A 53 -16.67 10.48 -1.98
C LEU A 53 -15.18 10.26 -2.28
N LEU A 54 -14.50 9.45 -1.47
CA LEU A 54 -13.09 9.13 -1.64
C LEU A 54 -12.83 8.39 -2.96
N GLN A 55 -13.75 7.51 -3.38
CA GLN A 55 -13.68 6.82 -4.66
C GLN A 55 -13.71 7.76 -5.87
N GLN A 56 -14.21 9.00 -5.72
CA GLN A 56 -14.21 10.01 -6.79
C GLN A 56 -12.87 10.75 -6.88
N ASN A 57 -12.01 10.64 -5.88
CA ASN A 57 -10.71 11.31 -5.87
C ASN A 57 -9.74 10.61 -6.84
N ILE A 58 -9.26 11.36 -7.84
CA ILE A 58 -8.37 10.84 -8.89
C ILE A 58 -7.05 10.26 -8.35
N ILE A 59 -6.52 10.81 -7.26
CA ILE A 59 -5.26 10.37 -6.67
C ILE A 59 -5.49 9.07 -5.90
N PHE A 60 -6.59 8.98 -5.17
CA PHE A 60 -6.99 7.74 -4.49
C PHE A 60 -7.20 6.61 -5.50
N GLN A 61 -7.91 6.87 -6.59
CA GLN A 61 -8.09 5.89 -7.68
C GLN A 61 -6.74 5.44 -8.27
N ALA A 62 -5.81 6.37 -8.50
CA ALA A 62 -4.47 6.04 -9.00
C ALA A 62 -3.70 5.14 -8.03
N HIS A 63 -3.73 5.45 -6.73
CA HIS A 63 -3.09 4.62 -5.71
C HIS A 63 -3.75 3.23 -5.60
N ALA A 64 -5.07 3.16 -5.69
CA ALA A 64 -5.81 1.89 -5.64
C ALA A 64 -5.49 1.02 -6.86
N LYS A 65 -5.51 1.61 -8.05
CA LYS A 65 -5.15 0.94 -9.30
C LYS A 65 -3.72 0.41 -9.30
N ASN A 66 -2.80 1.14 -8.65
CA ASN A 66 -1.40 0.72 -8.52
C ASN A 66 -1.17 -0.27 -7.35
N GLY A 67 -2.23 -0.66 -6.63
CA GLY A 67 -2.13 -1.64 -5.55
C GLY A 67 -1.57 -1.10 -4.23
N PHE A 68 -1.48 0.22 -4.06
CA PHE A 68 -0.96 0.84 -2.83
C PHE A 68 -2.02 1.04 -1.75
N VAL A 69 -3.31 1.06 -2.13
CA VAL A 69 -4.43 1.16 -1.20
C VAL A 69 -5.58 0.24 -1.64
N THR A 70 -6.27 -0.36 -0.67
CA THR A 70 -7.47 -1.20 -0.93
C THR A 70 -8.47 -1.03 0.21
N ALA A 71 -9.75 -1.09 -0.11
CA ALA A 71 -10.84 -1.07 0.88
C ALA A 71 -11.39 -2.46 1.14
N ASP A 72 -11.73 -2.76 2.39
CA ASP A 72 -12.47 -3.97 2.78
C ASP A 72 -13.54 -3.62 3.82
N HIS A 73 -14.66 -4.35 3.81
CA HIS A 73 -15.73 -4.20 4.82
C HIS A 73 -15.43 -5.01 6.09
N GLY A 74 -14.56 -6.01 6.00
CA GLY A 74 -14.03 -6.82 7.09
C GLY A 74 -12.75 -6.23 7.68
N GLN A 75 -12.68 -6.21 9.01
CA GLN A 75 -11.45 -5.88 9.70
C GLN A 75 -10.49 -7.08 9.67
N SER A 76 -9.29 -6.86 9.14
CA SER A 76 -8.20 -7.82 9.08
C SER A 76 -6.93 -7.22 9.66
N ASP A 77 -5.99 -8.10 9.99
CA ASP A 77 -4.64 -7.70 10.38
C ASP A 77 -3.93 -7.01 9.20
N PRO A 78 -3.48 -5.73 9.35
CA PRO A 78 -2.95 -4.96 8.24
C PRO A 78 -1.62 -5.48 7.69
N GLU A 79 -0.80 -6.13 8.53
CA GLU A 79 0.44 -6.78 8.11
C GLU A 79 0.14 -7.91 7.11
N ARG A 80 -0.66 -8.90 7.52
CA ARG A 80 -1.03 -10.03 6.67
C ARG A 80 -1.84 -9.61 5.45
N PHE A 81 -2.70 -8.60 5.58
CA PHE A 81 -3.50 -8.11 4.46
C PHE A 81 -2.61 -7.47 3.40
N ALA A 82 -1.67 -6.62 3.81
CA ALA A 82 -0.74 -5.97 2.90
C ALA A 82 0.17 -6.99 2.19
N GLU A 83 0.69 -7.98 2.91
CA GLU A 83 1.52 -9.04 2.33
C GLU A 83 0.82 -9.83 1.21
N LYS A 84 -0.50 -10.01 1.32
CA LYS A 84 -1.27 -10.85 0.39
C LYS A 84 -1.92 -10.07 -0.75
N ASN A 85 -2.34 -8.84 -0.49
CA ASN A 85 -3.29 -8.13 -1.36
C ASN A 85 -2.80 -6.76 -1.86
N LEU A 86 -1.71 -6.22 -1.30
CA LEU A 86 -1.17 -4.92 -1.70
C LEU A 86 0.19 -5.10 -2.36
N GLU A 87 0.54 -4.18 -3.25
CA GLU A 87 1.83 -4.22 -3.92
C GLU A 87 2.97 -4.03 -2.92
N ALA A 88 3.91 -4.98 -2.96
CA ALA A 88 5.08 -5.04 -2.11
C ALA A 88 6.19 -4.17 -2.71
N ALA A 89 5.95 -2.86 -2.74
CA ALA A 89 6.93 -1.84 -3.10
C ALA A 89 7.50 -1.90 -4.54
N ASP A 90 8.28 -0.86 -4.81
CA ASP A 90 8.59 -0.24 -6.09
C ASP A 90 9.13 -1.16 -7.20
N LYS A 91 8.60 -1.02 -8.42
CA LYS A 91 9.15 -1.68 -9.64
C LYS A 91 10.57 -1.21 -9.98
N GLY A 92 11.06 -0.17 -9.31
CA GLY A 92 12.45 0.29 -9.33
C GLY A 92 13.38 -0.40 -8.31
N ALA A 93 12.89 -1.30 -7.46
CA ALA A 93 13.75 -2.08 -6.58
C ALA A 93 14.78 -2.88 -7.38
N GLN A 94 16.04 -2.90 -6.91
CA GLN A 94 17.07 -3.72 -7.53
C GLN A 94 16.61 -5.17 -7.59
N ASP A 95 16.82 -5.81 -8.74
CA ASP A 95 16.50 -7.22 -8.87
C ASP A 95 17.29 -8.04 -7.85
N THR A 96 16.57 -8.85 -7.07
CA THR A 96 17.17 -9.90 -6.27
C THR A 96 17.59 -11.05 -7.18
N ALA A 97 18.52 -11.91 -6.74
CA ALA A 97 18.91 -13.10 -7.49
C ALA A 97 17.69 -13.96 -7.94
N ALA A 98 16.64 -13.99 -7.11
CA ALA A 98 15.39 -14.68 -7.41
C ALA A 98 14.53 -13.98 -8.49
N THR A 99 14.54 -12.65 -8.57
CA THR A 99 13.80 -11.90 -9.61
C THR A 99 14.57 -11.80 -10.92
N VAL A 100 15.92 -11.78 -10.89
CA VAL A 100 16.78 -11.88 -12.07
C VAL A 100 16.49 -13.17 -12.86
N GLN A 101 16.45 -14.32 -12.17
CA GLN A 101 16.21 -15.62 -12.83
C GLN A 101 14.80 -15.74 -13.43
N LYS A 102 13.79 -15.12 -12.81
CA LYS A 102 12.44 -15.06 -13.36
C LYS A 102 12.35 -14.14 -14.59
N ARG A 103 13.06 -13.01 -14.58
CA ARG A 103 13.03 -12.00 -15.65
C ARG A 103 13.89 -12.41 -16.85
N ASN A 104 15.01 -13.07 -16.61
CA ASN A 104 15.90 -13.62 -17.63
C ASN A 104 16.43 -14.98 -17.17
N PRO A 105 15.80 -16.10 -17.60
CA PRO A 105 16.22 -17.45 -17.18
C PRO A 105 17.60 -17.87 -17.71
N LYS A 106 18.25 -17.05 -18.56
CA LYS A 106 19.63 -17.23 -19.04
C LYS A 106 20.63 -16.25 -18.42
N ALA A 107 20.23 -15.40 -17.49
CA ALA A 107 21.15 -14.48 -16.82
C ALA A 107 22.15 -15.25 -15.95
N ALA A 108 23.44 -15.03 -16.19
CA ALA A 108 24.50 -15.59 -15.36
C ALA A 108 24.36 -15.10 -13.92
N ALA A 109 24.51 -15.99 -12.94
CA ALA A 109 24.50 -15.64 -11.53
C ALA A 109 25.57 -14.57 -11.24
N PRO A 110 25.28 -13.56 -10.41
CA PRO A 110 26.30 -12.61 -10.00
C PRO A 110 27.41 -13.37 -9.27
N LYS A 111 28.66 -13.18 -9.69
CA LYS A 111 29.82 -13.68 -8.94
C LYS A 111 29.85 -12.90 -7.63
N ALA A 112 29.70 -13.61 -6.52
CA ALA A 112 30.08 -13.09 -5.21
C ALA A 112 31.59 -12.89 -5.22
N GLU A 113 32.03 -11.67 -4.90
CA GLU A 113 33.41 -11.36 -4.52
C GLU A 113 33.58 -11.54 -3.01
#